data_AF-A0A1A7Z3N6-F1
#
_entry.id   AF-A0A1A7Z3N6-F1
#
_cell.length_a   1.000
_cell.length_b   1.000
_cell.length_c   1.000
_cell.angle_alpha   90.00
_cell.angle_beta   90.00
_cell.angle_gamma   90.00
#
_symmetry.space_group_name_H-M   'P 1'
#
loop_
_entity.id
_entity.type
_entity.pdbx_description
1 polymer ?
#
loop_
_entity_poly.entity_id
_entity_poly.type
_entity_poly.pdbx_seq_one_letter_code
_entity_poly.pdbx_strand_id
1 'polypeptide(L)'
;FISNGWGGRSSDKRIAEQSGFLQNLSPGDIVLADWGFDIKESVSLQGATLKTPAFTRGRSQLQAKDVEETRKLAHARIDVEWAPSTQY
;
A
#
# COMPACT_ATOMS: atom_id res chain seq x y z
N PHE A 1 -1.71 8.27 -11.01
CA PHE A 1 -3.04 7.70 -11.28
C PHE A 1 -4.04 8.37 -10.35
N ILE A 2 -5.19 8.82 -10.86
CA ILE A 2 -6.28 9.39 -10.06
C ILE A 2 -7.52 8.59 -10.42
N SER A 3 -8.12 7.91 -9.43
CA SER A 3 -9.36 7.15 -9.66
C SER A 3 -10.57 8.07 -9.69
N ASN A 4 -11.65 7.60 -10.32
CA ASN A 4 -12.98 8.20 -10.15
C ASN A 4 -13.39 8.22 -8.66
N GLY A 5 -14.30 9.12 -8.30
CA GLY A 5 -14.87 9.16 -6.96
C GLY A 5 -15.73 7.93 -6.67
N TRP A 6 -15.57 7.33 -5.49
CA TRP A 6 -16.34 6.17 -5.04
C TRP A 6 -17.23 6.55 -3.85
N GLY A 7 -18.49 6.09 -3.86
CA GLY A 7 -19.40 6.32 -2.74
C GLY A 7 -18.92 5.60 -1.47
N GLY A 8 -19.19 6.19 -0.30
CA GLY A 8 -18.59 5.84 1.01
C GLY A 8 -18.85 4.43 1.57
N ARG A 9 -19.52 3.55 0.82
CA ARG A 9 -19.69 2.12 1.15
C ARG A 9 -18.78 1.19 0.34
N SER A 10 -17.99 1.74 -0.59
CA SER A 10 -17.03 0.96 -1.38
C SER A 10 -15.82 0.63 -0.52
N SER A 11 -15.46 -0.65 -0.43
CA SER A 11 -14.20 -1.03 0.22
C SER A 11 -13.02 -0.62 -0.66
N ASP A 12 -11.89 -0.29 -0.03
CA ASP A 12 -10.67 0.09 -0.74
C ASP A 12 -10.26 -1.01 -1.76
N LYS A 13 -10.52 -2.29 -1.43
CA LYS A 13 -10.18 -3.42 -2.31
C LYS A 13 -10.94 -3.32 -3.62
N ARG A 14 -12.25 -3.08 -3.51
CA ARG A 14 -13.12 -2.91 -4.67
C ARG A 14 -12.70 -1.70 -5.50
N ILE A 15 -12.29 -0.63 -4.84
CA ILE A 15 -11.78 0.58 -5.50
C ILE A 15 -10.50 0.25 -6.29
N ALA A 16 -9.51 -0.42 -5.69
CA ALA A 16 -8.27 -0.77 -6.39
C ALA A 16 -8.52 -1.67 -7.61
N GLU A 17 -9.44 -2.63 -7.49
CA GLU A 17 -9.77 -3.56 -8.59
C GLU A 17 -10.55 -2.89 -9.72
N GLN A 18 -11.48 -1.98 -9.39
CA GLN A 18 -12.41 -1.40 -10.36
C GLN A 18 -11.99 -0.02 -10.87
N SER A 19 -11.05 0.65 -10.22
CA SER A 19 -10.58 1.98 -10.62
C SER A 19 -9.66 1.97 -11.84
N GLY A 20 -9.13 0.80 -12.22
CA GLY A 20 -8.07 0.68 -13.23
C GLY A 20 -6.67 0.87 -12.65
N PHE A 21 -6.51 0.98 -11.33
CA PHE A 21 -5.21 1.04 -10.67
C PHE A 21 -4.31 -0.14 -11.08
N LEU A 22 -4.84 -1.37 -11.00
CA LEU A 22 -4.08 -2.59 -11.30
C LEU A 22 -3.58 -2.64 -12.75
N GLN A 23 -4.30 -2.03 -13.69
CA GLN A 23 -3.94 -2.02 -15.11
C GLN A 23 -2.73 -1.12 -15.40
N ASN A 24 -2.38 -0.23 -14.47
CA ASN A 24 -1.18 0.61 -14.56
C ASN A 24 0.06 -0.07 -13.95
N LEU A 25 -0.09 -1.23 -13.33
CA LEU A 25 1.04 -1.95 -12.74
C LEU A 25 1.82 -2.69 -13.82
N SER A 26 3.14 -2.57 -13.74
CA SER A 26 4.07 -3.32 -14.56
C SER A 26 4.64 -4.52 -13.79
N PRO A 27 5.00 -5.61 -14.48
CA PRO A 27 5.69 -6.72 -13.84
C PRO A 27 6.97 -6.25 -13.14
N GLY A 28 7.12 -6.59 -11.85
CA GLY A 28 8.23 -6.15 -11.00
C GLY A 28 7.93 -4.95 -10.09
N ASP A 29 6.80 -4.27 -10.27
CA ASP A 29 6.42 -3.15 -9.42
C ASP A 29 6.15 -3.57 -7.97
N ILE A 30 6.42 -2.65 -7.04
CA ILE A 30 6.14 -2.84 -5.61
C ILE A 30 4.99 -1.92 -5.21
N VAL A 31 3.87 -2.52 -4.81
CA VAL A 31 2.71 -1.81 -4.28
C VAL A 31 2.81 -1.78 -2.76
N LEU A 32 2.82 -0.58 -2.18
CA LEU A 32 2.75 -0.40 -0.73
C LEU A 32 1.30 -0.22 -0.32
N ALA A 33 0.87 -0.93 0.71
CA ALA A 33 -0.49 -0.84 1.19
C ALA A 33 -0.59 -0.79 2.71
N ASP A 34 -1.74 -0.30 3.18
CA ASP A 34 -2.10 -0.32 4.59
C ASP A 34 -2.40 -1.71 5.12
N TRP A 35 -2.25 -1.83 6.42
CA TRP A 35 -2.54 -3.06 7.13
C TRP A 35 -4.03 -3.41 7.00
N GLY A 36 -4.32 -4.66 6.66
CA GLY A 36 -5.67 -5.12 6.36
C GLY A 36 -6.10 -4.94 4.90
N PHE A 37 -5.25 -4.34 4.06
CA PHE A 37 -5.53 -4.18 2.63
C PHE A 37 -5.13 -5.43 1.82
N ASP A 38 -6.09 -6.33 1.62
CA ASP A 38 -5.86 -7.59 0.93
C ASP A 38 -6.16 -7.53 -0.57
N ILE A 39 -5.24 -6.92 -1.32
CA ILE A 39 -5.21 -6.93 -2.80
C ILE A 39 -4.05 -7.75 -3.35
N LYS A 40 -3.46 -8.63 -2.52
CA LYS A 40 -2.22 -9.33 -2.87
C LYS A 40 -2.38 -10.16 -4.14
N GLU A 41 -3.48 -10.89 -4.23
CA GLU A 41 -3.82 -11.71 -5.40
C GLU A 41 -3.93 -10.84 -6.66
N SER A 42 -4.72 -9.78 -6.60
CA SER A 42 -4.99 -8.88 -7.71
C SER A 42 -3.72 -8.16 -8.21
N VAL A 43 -2.79 -7.83 -7.31
CA VAL A 43 -1.46 -7.27 -7.63
C VAL A 43 -0.53 -8.34 -8.22
N SER A 44 -0.55 -9.56 -7.68
CA SER A 44 0.28 -10.66 -8.16
C SER A 44 -0.10 -11.09 -9.58
N LEU A 45 -1.38 -10.98 -9.93
CA LEU A 45 -1.86 -11.23 -11.30
C LEU A 45 -1.26 -10.28 -12.35
N GLN A 46 -0.83 -9.09 -11.94
CA GLN A 46 -0.14 -8.12 -12.81
C GLN A 46 1.39 -8.30 -12.80
N GLY A 47 1.90 -9.32 -12.11
CA GLY A 47 3.34 -9.54 -11.93
C GLY A 47 3.99 -8.56 -10.95
N ALA A 48 3.19 -7.81 -10.19
CA ALA A 48 3.67 -6.88 -9.16
C ALA A 48 3.64 -7.55 -7.77
N THR A 49 4.31 -6.93 -6.80
CA THR A 49 4.41 -7.43 -5.42
C THR A 49 3.75 -6.47 -4.44
N LEU A 50 2.80 -6.97 -3.65
CA LEU A 50 2.22 -6.21 -2.53
C LEU A 50 3.12 -6.32 -1.29
N LYS A 51 3.51 -5.18 -0.72
CA LYS A 51 4.23 -5.05 0.54
C LYS A 51 3.36 -4.32 1.55
N THR A 52 2.95 -5.03 2.59
CA THR A 52 2.30 -4.46 3.77
C THR A 52 3.30 -4.37 4.91
N PRO A 53 3.24 -3.34 5.76
CA PRO A 53 4.11 -3.26 6.94
C PRO A 53 3.84 -4.45 7.86
N ALA A 54 4.90 -5.07 8.37
CA ALA A 54 4.81 -6.23 9.24
C ALA A 54 4.18 -5.84 10.60
N PHE A 55 3.38 -6.76 11.14
CA PHE A 55 2.78 -6.66 12.48
C PHE A 55 3.87 -6.53 13.55
N THR A 56 3.97 -5.36 14.20
CA THR A 56 4.91 -5.13 15.32
C THR A 56 4.36 -5.62 16.67
N ARG A 57 3.10 -6.05 16.75
CA ARG A 57 2.52 -6.54 18.01
C ARG A 57 2.93 -7.99 18.27
N GLY A 58 3.83 -8.19 19.24
CA GLY A 58 4.13 -9.52 19.80
C GLY A 58 5.43 -10.19 19.34
N ARG A 59 6.26 -9.55 18.49
CA ARG A 59 7.64 -10.01 18.27
C ARG A 59 8.55 -9.34 19.28
N SER A 60 9.19 -10.12 20.14
CA SER A 60 10.04 -9.61 21.24
C SER A 60 11.30 -8.90 20.75
N GLN A 61 11.78 -9.18 19.53
CA GLN A 61 12.85 -8.44 18.86
C GLN A 61 12.67 -8.55 17.33
N LEU A 62 12.61 -7.41 16.64
CA LEU A 62 12.77 -7.34 15.18
C LEU A 62 14.26 -7.50 14.85
N GLN A 63 14.62 -8.30 13.85
CA GLN A 63 16.01 -8.35 13.38
C GLN A 63 16.40 -6.98 12.83
N ALA A 64 17.68 -6.58 12.95
CA ALA A 64 18.15 -5.26 12.50
C ALA A 64 17.78 -4.94 11.03
N LYS A 65 17.72 -5.96 10.17
CA LYS A 65 17.26 -5.83 8.77
C LYS A 65 15.78 -5.44 8.66
N ASP A 66 14.92 -6.07 9.44
CA ASP A 66 13.49 -5.76 9.47
C ASP A 66 13.24 -4.35 10.03
N VAL A 67 14.06 -3.89 10.98
CA VAL A 67 13.98 -2.52 11.53
C VAL A 67 14.35 -1.48 10.48
N GLU A 68 15.39 -1.73 9.68
CA GLU A 68 15.82 -0.78 8.65
C GLU A 68 14.83 -0.72 7.48
N GLU A 69 14.29 -1.86 7.05
CA GLU A 69 13.21 -1.88 6.05
C GLU A 69 11.94 -1.22 6.59
N THR A 70 11.56 -1.48 7.85
CA THR A 70 10.40 -0.85 8.48
C THR A 70 10.62 0.66 8.64
N ARG A 71 11.84 1.11 8.97
CA ARG A 71 12.17 2.53 9.10
C ARG A 71 12.10 3.24 7.75
N LYS A 72 12.67 2.65 6.69
CA LYS A 72 12.57 3.20 5.33
C LYS A 72 11.12 3.27 4.87
N LEU A 73 10.32 2.23 5.15
CA LEU A 73 8.90 2.19 4.84
C LEU A 73 8.08 3.20 5.65
N ALA A 74 8.38 3.38 6.92
CA ALA A 74 7.73 4.38 7.79
C ALA A 74 8.07 5.81 7.37
N HIS A 75 9.31 6.09 6.95
CA HIS A 75 9.68 7.39 6.40
C HIS A 75 8.92 7.69 5.09
N ALA A 76 8.82 6.72 4.17
CA ALA A 76 8.03 6.88 2.94
C ALA A 76 6.54 7.11 3.23
N ARG A 77 5.99 6.51 4.29
CA ARG A 77 4.62 6.78 4.76
C ARG A 77 4.45 8.20 5.29
N ILE A 78 5.43 8.71 6.04
CA ILE A 78 5.40 10.10 6.51
C ILE A 78 5.35 11.05 5.31
N ASP A 79 6.14 10.83 4.25
CA ASP A 79 6.11 11.71 3.07
C ASP A 79 4.77 11.64 2.29
N VAL A 80 4.13 10.47 2.25
CA VAL A 80 2.82 10.29 1.60
C VAL A 80 1.67 10.85 2.45
N GLU A 81 1.72 10.68 3.77
CA GLU A 81 0.68 11.10 4.71
C GLU A 81 0.80 12.58 5.11
N TRP A 82 2.02 13.14 5.07
CA TRP A 82 2.34 14.56 5.34
C TRP A 82 2.57 15.38 4.07
N ALA A 83 2.16 14.88 2.89
CA ALA A 83 1.91 15.78 1.78
C ALA A 83 0.80 16.74 2.22
N PRO A 84 1.07 18.06 2.36
CA PRO A 84 0.09 18.99 2.90
C PRO A 84 -1.15 18.96 2.00
N SER A 85 -2.24 18.44 2.56
CA SER A 85 -3.59 18.68 2.07
C SER A 85 -3.87 20.16 2.26
N THR A 86 -3.34 20.99 1.35
CA THR A 86 -3.59 22.42 1.32
C THR A 86 -4.08 22.80 -0.08
N GLN A 87 -5.30 23.35 -0.08
CA GLN A 87 -6.09 23.95 -1.16
C GLN A 87 -6.89 22.94 -2.00
N TYR A 88 -8.22 22.88 -1.92
CA TYR A 88 -9.24 23.93 -1.75
C TYR A 88 -10.23 23.68 -0.60
#